data_AF-A0A6P6FLH5-F1
#
_entry.id   AF-A0A6P6FLH5-F1
#
_cell.length_a   1.000
_cell.length_b   1.000
_cell.length_c   1.000
_cell.angle_alpha   90.00
_cell.angle_beta   90.00
_cell.angle_gamma   90.00
#
_symmetry.space_group_name_H-M   'P 1'
#
loop_
_entity.id
_entity.type
_entity.pdbx_description
1 polymer ?
#
loop_
_entity_poly.entity_id
_entity_poly.type
_entity_poly.pdbx_seq_one_letter_code
_entity_poly.pdbx_strand_id
1 'polypeptide(L)'
;MMEDESSECRNHARLGIMELANMISVPMSLNAVVRLKVADAIWDGGSNTPLSASQILTRLLPSGGGDPENLQRILRMLSSYGVFTEHLNGSKRNYSLTDVGKTLVTDSEGLSYAPYVLQHHQDALMRAWPLVHDAVLDPSTEPFVKANGEPAYGYYGKKPEMNGLMQKAMSGVSVPFMKAILEGYNGFEGVERLVDVGGSGGDCLRMILLKHPNVRQGINFDLPEVVAKAPQIPGVTHVGGDMFKSIPRGDAIFMKAWRPFY
;
A
#
# COMPACT_ATOMS: atom_id res chain seq x y z
N MET A 1 33.06 28.89 19.55
CA MET A 1 32.29 27.63 19.71
C MET A 1 30.79 27.85 19.59
N MET A 2 30.15 28.75 20.35
CA MET A 2 28.69 29.01 20.20
C MET A 2 28.23 29.60 18.84
N GLU A 3 29.04 30.45 18.18
CA GLU A 3 28.69 31.00 16.86
C GLU A 3 28.74 29.95 15.72
N ASP A 4 29.56 28.92 15.89
CA ASP A 4 29.79 27.88 14.90
C ASP A 4 28.64 26.85 14.91
N GLU A 5 28.21 26.42 16.10
CA GLU A 5 27.01 25.59 16.30
C GLU A 5 25.73 26.28 15.78
N SER A 6 25.64 27.60 15.94
CA SER A 6 24.55 28.42 15.42
C SER A 6 24.52 28.46 13.88
N SER A 7 25.69 28.42 13.24
CA SER A 7 25.85 28.41 11.78
C SER A 7 25.50 27.05 11.18
N GLU A 8 25.99 25.97 11.78
CA GLU A 8 25.69 24.58 11.38
C GLU A 8 24.19 24.28 11.51
N CYS A 9 23.57 24.67 12.62
CA CYS A 9 22.12 24.48 12.81
C CYS A 9 21.29 25.20 11.74
N ARG A 10 21.67 26.43 11.36
CA ARG A 10 21.01 27.17 10.27
C ARG A 10 21.20 26.51 8.91
N ASN A 11 22.37 25.93 8.65
CA ASN A 11 22.64 25.22 7.41
C ASN A 11 21.84 23.91 7.32
N HIS A 12 21.75 23.15 8.41
CA HIS A 12 20.89 21.98 8.49
C HIS A 12 19.41 22.33 8.27
N ALA A 13 18.91 23.40 8.87
CA ALA A 13 17.53 23.86 8.65
C ALA A 13 17.26 24.24 7.18
N ARG A 14 18.22 24.90 6.51
CA ARG A 14 18.13 25.25 5.09
C ARG A 14 18.10 24.01 4.19
N LEU A 15 18.92 23.00 4.50
CA LEU A 15 18.88 21.73 3.78
C LEU A 15 17.56 20.99 4.02
N GLY A 16 17.04 21.01 5.26
CA GLY A 16 15.78 20.39 5.61
C GLY A 16 14.58 20.95 4.83
N ILE A 17 14.46 22.28 4.71
CA ILE A 17 13.36 22.87 3.92
C ILE A 17 13.50 22.57 2.42
N MET A 18 14.73 22.48 1.91
CA MET A 18 14.97 22.08 0.52
C MET A 18 14.60 20.61 0.28
N GLU A 19 14.90 19.71 1.22
CA GLU A 19 14.48 18.31 1.15
C GLU A 19 12.95 18.19 1.13
N LEU A 20 12.27 18.86 2.07
CA LEU A 20 10.81 18.86 2.15
C LEU A 20 10.16 19.39 0.87
N ALA A 21 10.67 20.50 0.31
CA ALA A 21 10.15 21.07 -0.93
C ALA A 21 10.32 20.14 -2.15
N ASN A 22 11.32 19.26 -2.14
CA ASN A 22 11.61 18.34 -3.23
C ASN A 22 11.17 16.90 -2.93
N MET A 23 10.54 16.65 -1.79
CA MET A 23 10.18 15.32 -1.30
C MET A 23 9.28 14.56 -2.28
N ILE A 24 8.51 15.27 -3.12
CA ILE A 24 7.68 14.68 -4.19
C ILE A 24 8.48 13.78 -5.16
N SER A 25 9.78 14.01 -5.32
CA SER A 25 10.65 13.17 -6.15
C SER A 25 10.71 11.71 -5.67
N VAL A 26 10.64 11.48 -4.36
CA VAL A 26 10.70 10.16 -3.72
C VAL A 26 9.50 9.27 -4.07
N PRO A 27 8.25 9.63 -3.71
CA PRO A 27 7.09 8.82 -4.05
C PRO A 27 6.88 8.70 -5.57
N MET A 28 7.22 9.71 -6.36
CA MET A 28 7.09 9.63 -7.82
C MET A 28 8.11 8.70 -8.46
N SER A 29 9.33 8.63 -7.92
CA SER A 29 10.30 7.62 -8.33
C SER A 29 9.88 6.22 -7.90
N LEU A 30 9.30 6.08 -6.71
CA LEU A 30 8.71 4.82 -6.25
C LEU A 30 7.57 4.38 -7.19
N ASN A 31 6.70 5.30 -7.59
CA ASN A 31 5.65 5.07 -8.57
C ASN A 31 6.26 4.60 -9.91
N ALA A 32 7.32 5.24 -10.37
CA ALA A 32 7.99 4.89 -11.62
C ALA A 32 8.55 3.45 -11.59
N VAL A 33 9.29 3.07 -10.55
CA VAL A 33 9.84 1.70 -10.46
C VAL A 33 8.75 0.63 -10.31
N VAL A 34 7.62 0.97 -9.69
CA VAL A 34 6.44 0.10 -9.61
C VAL A 34 5.79 -0.06 -10.98
N ARG A 35 5.57 1.03 -11.73
CA ARG A 35 5.03 0.97 -13.10
C ARG A 35 5.92 0.16 -14.04
N LEU A 36 7.23 0.30 -13.86
CA LEU A 36 8.24 -0.44 -14.62
C LEU A 36 8.41 -1.89 -14.13
N LYS A 37 7.80 -2.31 -13.01
CA LYS A 37 7.99 -3.64 -12.41
C LYS A 37 9.45 -4.00 -12.10
N VAL A 38 10.23 -3.01 -11.68
CA VAL A 38 11.65 -3.17 -11.37
C VAL A 38 11.89 -4.22 -10.27
N ALA A 39 11.04 -4.24 -9.24
CA ALA A 39 11.20 -5.19 -8.13
C ALA A 39 11.05 -6.64 -8.60
N ASP A 40 10.03 -6.93 -9.41
CA ASP A 40 9.83 -8.26 -10.00
C ASP A 40 11.03 -8.67 -10.89
N ALA A 41 11.56 -7.72 -11.67
CA ALA A 41 12.72 -7.97 -12.54
C ALA A 41 14.02 -8.24 -11.77
N ILE A 42 14.21 -7.64 -10.59
CA ILE A 42 15.34 -7.97 -9.72
C ILE A 42 15.12 -9.32 -9.05
N TRP A 43 13.90 -9.61 -8.59
CA TRP A 43 13.59 -10.82 -7.80
C TRP A 43 13.61 -12.12 -8.60
N ASP A 44 13.34 -12.10 -9.91
CA ASP A 44 13.65 -13.20 -10.86
C ASP A 44 13.40 -14.62 -10.33
N GLY A 45 12.15 -14.89 -9.97
CA GLY A 45 11.75 -16.22 -9.51
C GLY A 45 12.28 -16.64 -8.13
N GLY A 46 12.72 -15.70 -7.29
CA GLY A 46 13.16 -15.95 -5.91
C GLY A 46 14.58 -15.50 -5.58
N SER A 47 15.35 -15.04 -6.56
CA SER A 47 16.75 -14.64 -6.39
C SER A 47 16.90 -13.13 -6.32
N ASN A 48 17.36 -12.61 -5.19
CA ASN A 48 17.65 -11.18 -5.02
C ASN A 48 19.09 -10.81 -5.41
N THR A 49 19.57 -11.34 -6.54
CA THR A 49 20.95 -11.13 -6.99
C THR A 49 21.16 -9.68 -7.39
N PRO A 50 22.26 -9.01 -6.99
CA PRO A 50 22.52 -7.63 -7.41
C PRO A 50 22.69 -7.48 -8.93
N LEU A 51 21.93 -6.58 -9.54
CA LEU A 51 21.94 -6.31 -10.99
C LEU A 51 22.28 -4.86 -11.30
N SER A 52 23.00 -4.62 -12.39
CA SER A 52 23.16 -3.28 -12.95
C SER A 52 21.85 -2.76 -13.55
N ALA A 53 21.69 -1.44 -13.66
CA ALA A 53 20.52 -0.82 -14.30
C ALA A 53 20.32 -1.31 -15.74
N SER A 54 21.40 -1.57 -16.49
CA SER A 54 21.32 -2.14 -17.83
C SER A 54 20.75 -3.56 -17.83
N GLN A 55 21.21 -4.43 -16.91
CA GLN A 55 20.66 -5.79 -16.77
C GLN A 55 19.18 -5.78 -16.38
N ILE A 56 18.78 -4.88 -15.47
CA ILE A 56 17.38 -4.70 -15.09
C ILE A 56 16.56 -4.27 -16.32
N LEU A 57 17.01 -3.28 -17.08
CA LEU A 57 16.33 -2.86 -18.30
C LEU A 57 16.22 -3.96 -19.35
N THR A 58 17.25 -4.78 -19.54
CA THR A 58 17.17 -5.92 -20.47
C THR A 58 16.08 -6.91 -20.06
N ARG A 59 15.86 -7.11 -18.75
CA ARG A 59 14.76 -7.95 -18.25
C ARG A 59 13.39 -7.31 -18.46
N LEU A 60 13.30 -6.00 -18.28
CA LEU A 60 12.04 -5.24 -18.41
C LEU A 60 11.62 -4.99 -19.85
N LEU A 61 12.59 -4.74 -20.73
CA LEU A 61 12.41 -4.38 -22.13
C LEU A 61 13.32 -5.27 -23.00
N PRO A 62 12.99 -6.57 -23.16
CA PRO A 62 13.83 -7.50 -23.93
C PRO A 62 14.01 -7.10 -25.40
N SER A 63 13.02 -6.39 -25.96
CA SER A 63 13.07 -5.84 -27.32
C SER A 63 13.90 -4.57 -27.45
N GLY A 64 14.53 -4.10 -26.36
CA GLY A 64 15.31 -2.87 -26.30
C GLY A 64 14.48 -1.64 -25.95
N GLY A 65 15.19 -0.51 -25.77
CA GLY A 65 14.63 0.77 -25.32
C GLY A 65 14.99 1.10 -23.87
N GLY A 66 14.55 2.29 -23.43
CA GLY A 66 14.93 2.83 -22.12
C GLY A 66 16.38 3.30 -22.06
N ASP A 67 16.72 3.97 -20.97
CA ASP A 67 18.06 4.49 -20.71
C ASP A 67 18.55 3.99 -19.34
N PRO A 68 19.60 3.14 -19.31
CA PRO A 68 20.18 2.62 -18.07
C PRO A 68 20.63 3.71 -17.10
N GLU A 69 21.10 4.86 -17.59
CA GLU A 69 21.55 5.96 -16.73
C GLU A 69 20.36 6.62 -16.02
N ASN A 70 19.25 6.83 -16.72
CA ASN A 70 18.02 7.35 -16.12
C ASN A 70 17.45 6.38 -15.07
N LEU A 71 17.42 5.06 -15.37
CA LEU A 71 17.02 4.07 -14.37
C LEU A 71 17.97 4.07 -13.17
N GLN A 72 19.28 4.12 -13.39
CA GLN A 72 20.27 4.16 -12.32
C GLN A 72 20.06 5.36 -11.38
N ARG A 73 19.71 6.55 -11.92
CA ARG A 73 19.42 7.75 -11.11
C ARG A 73 18.22 7.53 -10.19
N ILE A 74 17.15 6.91 -10.71
CA ILE A 74 15.94 6.57 -9.95
C ILE A 74 16.28 5.55 -8.84
N LEU A 75 16.97 4.47 -9.20
CA LEU A 75 17.39 3.42 -8.26
C LEU A 75 18.28 3.97 -7.14
N ARG A 76 19.26 4.81 -7.49
CA ARG A 76 20.17 5.43 -6.52
C ARG A 76 19.44 6.31 -5.52
N MET A 77 18.48 7.12 -5.98
CA MET A 77 17.66 7.93 -5.10
C MET A 77 16.82 7.06 -4.17
N LEU A 78 16.16 6.02 -4.69
CA LEU A 78 15.39 5.10 -3.84
C LEU A 78 16.27 4.23 -2.92
N SER A 79 17.56 4.07 -3.23
CA SER A 79 18.53 3.43 -2.33
C SER A 79 18.79 4.28 -1.08
N SER A 80 18.81 5.62 -1.18
CA SER A 80 18.97 6.49 0.00
C SER A 80 17.75 6.47 0.92
N TYR A 81 16.59 6.05 0.41
CA TYR A 81 15.36 5.81 1.19
C TYR A 81 15.14 4.33 1.54
N GLY A 82 16.17 3.49 1.37
CA GLY A 82 16.16 2.11 1.84
C GLY A 82 15.27 1.15 1.05
N VAL A 83 14.89 1.48 -0.19
CA VAL A 83 14.13 0.55 -1.07
C VAL A 83 15.07 -0.47 -1.73
N PHE A 84 16.27 -0.02 -2.11
CA PHE A 84 17.30 -0.84 -2.74
C PHE A 84 18.59 -0.79 -1.92
N THR A 85 19.35 -1.89 -1.95
CA THR A 85 20.75 -1.91 -1.52
C THR A 85 21.61 -1.65 -2.75
N GLU A 86 22.48 -0.65 -2.65
CA GLU A 86 23.45 -0.32 -3.68
C GLU A 86 24.78 -1.04 -3.41
N HIS A 87 25.26 -1.77 -4.42
CA HIS A 87 26.52 -2.51 -4.39
C HIS A 87 27.52 -1.86 -5.34
N LEU A 88 28.67 -1.44 -4.81
CA LEU A 88 29.72 -0.78 -5.59
C LEU A 88 30.87 -1.75 -5.87
N ASN A 89 31.23 -1.89 -7.14
CA ASN A 89 32.44 -2.57 -7.57
C ASN A 89 33.20 -1.69 -8.57
N GLY A 90 34.11 -0.86 -8.05
CA GLY A 90 34.75 0.20 -8.81
C GLY A 90 33.73 1.24 -9.27
N SER A 91 33.65 1.49 -10.58
CA SER A 91 32.64 2.37 -11.19
C SER A 91 31.30 1.69 -11.45
N LYS A 92 31.22 0.36 -11.32
CA LYS A 92 29.99 -0.40 -11.57
C LYS A 92 29.09 -0.39 -10.34
N ARG A 93 27.79 -0.19 -10.58
CA ARG A 93 26.77 0.02 -9.57
C ARG A 93 25.65 -0.99 -9.82
N ASN A 94 25.46 -1.88 -8.88
CA ASN A 94 24.44 -2.92 -8.93
C ASN A 94 23.44 -2.73 -7.78
N TYR A 95 22.23 -3.24 -7.95
CA TYR A 95 21.12 -3.05 -7.03
C TYR A 95 20.48 -4.38 -6.68
N SER A 96 20.19 -4.58 -5.39
CA SER A 96 19.31 -5.63 -4.89
C SER A 96 18.19 -5.00 -4.05
N LEU A 97 17.12 -5.74 -3.78
CA LEU A 97 16.02 -5.27 -2.93
C LEU A 97 16.39 -5.34 -1.44
N THR A 98 16.02 -4.32 -0.67
CA THR A 98 15.93 -4.45 0.80
C THR A 98 14.65 -5.18 1.19
N ASP A 99 14.39 -5.38 2.48
CA ASP A 99 13.11 -5.93 2.92
C ASP A 99 11.93 -5.01 2.57
N VAL A 100 12.14 -3.69 2.58
CA VAL A 100 11.14 -2.71 2.07
C VAL A 100 10.91 -2.93 0.58
N GLY A 101 11.98 -3.02 -0.22
CA GLY A 101 11.89 -3.26 -1.67
C GLY A 101 11.20 -4.58 -2.02
N LYS A 102 11.42 -5.63 -1.23
CA LYS A 102 10.78 -6.95 -1.42
C LYS A 102 9.26 -6.88 -1.28
N THR A 103 8.70 -5.93 -0.51
CA THR A 103 7.23 -5.77 -0.43
C THR A 103 6.58 -5.38 -1.77
N LEU A 104 7.37 -4.88 -2.73
CA LEU A 104 6.91 -4.53 -4.07
C LEU A 104 6.95 -5.71 -5.05
N VAL A 105 7.56 -6.83 -4.67
CA VAL A 105 7.59 -8.06 -5.46
C VAL A 105 6.23 -8.72 -5.42
N THR A 106 5.73 -9.10 -6.58
CA THR A 106 4.48 -9.85 -6.73
C THR A 106 4.69 -11.29 -6.25
N ASP A 107 3.93 -11.71 -5.25
CA ASP A 107 3.99 -13.07 -4.71
C ASP A 107 3.25 -14.09 -5.62
N SER A 108 3.26 -15.36 -5.20
CA SER A 108 2.61 -16.46 -5.94
C SER A 108 1.08 -16.32 -6.07
N GLU A 109 0.44 -15.51 -5.23
CA GLU A 109 -0.98 -15.21 -5.28
C GLU A 109 -1.28 -13.93 -6.07
N GLY A 110 -0.25 -13.29 -6.65
CA GLY A 110 -0.37 -12.05 -7.39
C GLY A 110 -0.45 -10.81 -6.51
N LEU A 111 -0.05 -10.89 -5.24
CA LEU A 111 -0.17 -9.83 -4.25
C LEU A 111 1.16 -9.11 -4.00
N SER A 112 1.10 -7.81 -3.77
CA SER A 112 2.23 -6.97 -3.34
C SER A 112 1.74 -5.61 -2.85
N TYR A 113 2.64 -4.79 -2.33
CA TYR A 113 2.37 -3.38 -1.97
C TYR A 113 2.43 -2.44 -3.19
N ALA A 114 2.81 -2.92 -4.38
CA ALA A 114 2.89 -2.11 -5.59
C ALA A 114 1.54 -1.45 -5.97
N PRO A 115 0.40 -2.15 -5.99
CA PRO A 115 -0.91 -1.54 -6.23
C PRO A 115 -1.26 -0.44 -5.22
N TYR A 116 -0.83 -0.58 -3.96
CA TYR A 116 -1.04 0.44 -2.93
C TYR A 116 -0.28 1.73 -3.24
N VAL A 117 0.98 1.62 -3.70
CA VAL A 117 1.75 2.77 -4.19
C VAL A 117 1.02 3.43 -5.37
N LEU A 118 0.59 2.67 -6.37
CA LEU A 118 -0.11 3.24 -7.53
C LEU A 118 -1.42 3.93 -7.15
N GLN A 119 -2.16 3.35 -6.20
CA GLN A 119 -3.44 3.88 -5.75
C GLN A 119 -3.32 5.27 -5.11
N HIS A 120 -2.28 5.50 -4.31
CA HIS A 120 -2.05 6.79 -3.64
C HIS A 120 -1.50 7.88 -4.57
N HIS A 121 -1.18 7.52 -5.82
CA HIS A 121 -0.63 8.42 -6.83
C HIS A 121 -1.47 8.41 -8.11
N GLN A 122 -2.74 8.05 -8.03
CA GLN A 122 -3.67 8.25 -9.13
C GLN A 122 -3.85 9.75 -9.41
N ASP A 123 -3.98 10.12 -10.68
CA ASP A 123 -4.10 11.53 -11.13
C ASP A 123 -5.17 12.31 -10.36
N ALA A 124 -6.34 11.71 -10.13
CA ALA A 124 -7.45 12.35 -9.42
C ALA A 124 -7.09 12.72 -7.97
N LEU A 125 -6.33 11.85 -7.28
CA LEU A 125 -5.85 12.11 -5.94
C LEU A 125 -4.70 13.12 -5.95
N MET A 126 -3.79 13.01 -6.93
CA MET A 126 -2.68 13.95 -7.08
C MET A 126 -3.15 15.39 -7.32
N ARG A 127 -4.26 15.59 -8.01
CA ARG A 127 -4.89 16.92 -8.21
C ARG A 127 -5.46 17.52 -6.93
N ALA A 128 -5.76 16.71 -5.91
CA ALA A 128 -6.32 17.18 -4.65
C ALA A 128 -5.24 17.71 -3.68
N TRP A 129 -4.01 17.19 -3.74
CA TRP A 129 -2.93 17.56 -2.81
C TRP A 129 -2.61 19.07 -2.76
N PRO A 130 -2.54 19.79 -3.90
CA PRO A 130 -2.33 21.24 -3.87
C PRO A 130 -3.44 22.02 -3.15
N LEU A 131 -4.65 21.44 -3.04
CA LEU A 131 -5.82 22.07 -2.44
C LEU A 131 -6.00 21.74 -0.95
N VAL A 132 -5.05 21.04 -0.31
CA VAL A 132 -5.20 20.66 1.12
C VAL A 132 -5.35 21.88 2.03
N HIS A 133 -4.71 22.99 1.72
CA HIS A 133 -4.87 24.24 2.47
C HIS A 133 -6.33 24.75 2.46
N ASP A 134 -7.10 24.48 1.40
CA ASP A 134 -8.50 24.89 1.30
C ASP A 134 -9.40 24.13 2.27
N ALA A 135 -9.01 22.95 2.75
CA ALA A 135 -9.75 22.23 3.79
C ALA A 135 -9.75 22.98 5.12
N VAL A 136 -8.72 23.80 5.37
CA VAL A 136 -8.62 24.67 6.55
C VAL A 136 -9.46 25.92 6.35
N LEU A 137 -9.41 26.51 5.16
CA LEU A 137 -10.13 27.75 4.84
C LEU A 137 -11.65 27.53 4.74
N ASP A 138 -12.05 26.38 4.19
CA ASP A 138 -13.43 25.99 3.98
C ASP A 138 -13.59 24.49 4.32
N PRO A 139 -13.94 24.17 5.58
CA PRO A 139 -14.08 22.79 6.04
C PRO A 139 -15.35 22.10 5.51
N SER A 140 -16.23 22.82 4.79
CA SER A 140 -17.48 22.25 4.27
C SER A 140 -17.26 21.34 3.06
N THR A 141 -16.13 21.49 2.36
CA THR A 141 -15.86 20.79 1.10
C THR A 141 -14.46 20.21 1.09
N GLU A 142 -14.36 18.89 0.95
CA GLU A 142 -13.09 18.16 0.88
C GLU A 142 -12.25 18.56 -0.37
N PRO A 143 -10.90 18.62 -0.27
CA PRO A 143 -10.03 18.94 -1.40
C PRO A 143 -10.24 18.07 -2.63
N PHE A 144 -10.54 16.78 -2.43
CA PHE A 144 -10.81 15.86 -3.53
C PHE A 144 -12.07 16.27 -4.31
N VAL A 145 -13.14 16.67 -3.60
CA VAL A 145 -14.39 17.15 -4.20
C VAL A 145 -14.13 18.45 -4.97
N LYS A 146 -13.33 19.38 -4.42
CA LYS A 146 -12.94 20.61 -5.15
C LYS A 146 -12.20 20.31 -6.45
N ALA A 147 -11.27 19.35 -6.42
CA ALA A 147 -10.46 18.98 -7.58
C ALA A 147 -11.22 18.15 -8.64
N ASN A 148 -12.21 17.35 -8.23
CA ASN A 148 -12.80 16.32 -9.10
C ASN A 148 -14.33 16.38 -9.23
N GLY A 149 -15.01 17.29 -8.51
CA GLY A 149 -16.45 17.53 -8.57
C GLY A 149 -17.33 16.57 -7.76
N GLU A 150 -16.78 15.50 -7.22
CA GLU A 150 -17.51 14.51 -6.42
C GLU A 150 -16.59 13.78 -5.42
N PRO A 151 -17.14 13.13 -4.37
CA PRO A 151 -16.33 12.39 -3.39
C PRO A 151 -15.56 11.21 -4.00
N ALA A 152 -14.39 10.89 -3.43
CA ALA A 152 -13.48 9.88 -3.96
C ALA A 152 -14.12 8.51 -4.20
N TYR A 153 -14.97 8.05 -3.27
CA TYR A 153 -15.64 6.75 -3.41
C TYR A 153 -16.60 6.72 -4.62
N GLY A 154 -17.39 7.78 -4.81
CA GLY A 154 -18.28 7.92 -5.97
C GLY A 154 -17.48 8.02 -7.28
N TYR A 155 -16.39 8.80 -7.26
CA TYR A 155 -15.52 9.01 -8.41
C TYR A 155 -14.89 7.71 -8.91
N TYR A 156 -14.29 6.93 -8.00
CA TYR A 156 -13.63 5.68 -8.33
C TYR A 156 -14.65 4.58 -8.66
N GLY A 157 -15.78 4.52 -7.96
CA GLY A 157 -16.83 3.52 -8.21
C GLY A 157 -17.38 3.57 -9.64
N LYS A 158 -17.34 4.73 -10.30
CA LYS A 158 -17.74 4.91 -11.71
C LYS A 158 -16.68 4.46 -12.72
N LYS A 159 -15.45 4.15 -12.29
CA LYS A 159 -14.30 3.89 -13.15
C LYS A 159 -13.72 2.49 -12.87
N PRO A 160 -14.10 1.46 -13.65
CA PRO A 160 -13.75 0.07 -13.37
C PRO A 160 -12.26 -0.18 -13.16
N GLU A 161 -11.39 0.44 -13.97
CA GLU A 161 -9.94 0.29 -13.83
C GLU A 161 -9.41 0.87 -12.52
N MET A 162 -9.83 2.09 -12.15
CA MET A 162 -9.40 2.75 -10.92
C MET A 162 -9.96 2.05 -9.68
N ASN A 163 -11.21 1.59 -9.74
CA ASN A 163 -11.82 0.79 -8.68
C ASN A 163 -11.11 -0.55 -8.52
N GLY A 164 -10.76 -1.21 -9.64
CA GLY A 164 -9.98 -2.45 -9.63
C GLY A 164 -8.59 -2.25 -9.02
N LEU A 165 -7.94 -1.10 -9.27
CA LEU A 165 -6.68 -0.76 -8.63
C LEU A 165 -6.83 -0.53 -7.13
N MET A 166 -7.88 0.18 -6.69
CA MET A 166 -8.20 0.33 -5.26
C MET A 166 -8.39 -1.03 -4.58
N GLN A 167 -9.15 -1.93 -5.20
CA GLN A 167 -9.37 -3.28 -4.67
C GLN A 167 -8.04 -4.05 -4.56
N LYS A 168 -7.23 -4.05 -5.62
CA LYS A 168 -5.89 -4.69 -5.60
C LYS A 168 -4.97 -4.10 -4.53
N ALA A 169 -4.99 -2.78 -4.35
CA ALA A 169 -4.24 -2.10 -3.29
C ALA A 169 -4.67 -2.58 -1.90
N MET A 170 -5.98 -2.66 -1.66
CA MET A 170 -6.50 -3.13 -0.38
C MET A 170 -6.17 -4.60 -0.14
N SER A 171 -6.32 -5.48 -1.13
CA SER A 171 -5.96 -6.90 -0.99
C SER A 171 -4.47 -7.08 -0.77
N GLY A 172 -3.62 -6.36 -1.53
CA GLY A 172 -2.16 -6.44 -1.46
C GLY A 172 -1.58 -6.04 -0.10
N VAL A 173 -2.23 -5.13 0.63
CA VAL A 173 -1.86 -4.79 2.02
C VAL A 173 -2.53 -5.72 3.04
N SER A 174 -3.80 -6.04 2.81
CA SER A 174 -4.62 -6.74 3.82
C SER A 174 -4.20 -8.19 4.02
N VAL A 175 -3.91 -8.91 2.94
CA VAL A 175 -3.61 -10.33 3.02
C VAL A 175 -2.27 -10.59 3.72
N PRO A 176 -1.14 -9.95 3.35
CA PRO A 176 0.12 -10.15 4.08
C PRO A 176 0.02 -9.75 5.56
N PHE A 177 -0.68 -8.65 5.85
CA PHE A 177 -0.93 -8.22 7.23
C PHE A 177 -1.73 -9.26 8.03
N MET A 178 -2.79 -9.81 7.44
CA MET A 178 -3.57 -10.87 8.09
C MET A 178 -2.79 -12.16 8.24
N LYS A 179 -1.93 -12.55 7.28
CA LYS A 179 -1.02 -13.70 7.43
C LYS A 179 -0.11 -13.52 8.65
N ALA A 180 0.53 -12.35 8.79
CA ALA A 180 1.40 -12.04 9.92
C ALA A 180 0.65 -12.04 11.27
N ILE A 181 -0.57 -11.49 11.32
CA ILE A 181 -1.43 -11.58 12.52
C ILE A 181 -1.70 -13.05 12.85
N LEU A 182 -2.15 -13.84 11.88
CA LEU A 182 -2.53 -15.24 12.09
C LEU A 182 -1.35 -16.17 12.42
N GLU A 183 -0.11 -15.74 12.21
CA GLU A 183 1.10 -16.45 12.63
C GLU A 183 1.48 -16.17 14.09
N GLY A 184 1.18 -14.97 14.60
CA GLY A 184 1.58 -14.53 15.95
C GLY A 184 0.45 -14.35 16.96
N TYR A 185 -0.81 -14.41 16.53
CA TYR A 185 -1.98 -14.12 17.37
C TYR A 185 -2.83 -15.37 17.62
N ASN A 186 -2.86 -15.81 18.88
CA ASN A 186 -3.64 -16.97 19.32
C ASN A 186 -4.99 -16.60 19.97
N GLY A 187 -5.40 -15.33 19.96
CA GLY A 187 -6.64 -14.91 20.63
C GLY A 187 -7.94 -15.35 19.94
N PHE A 188 -7.85 -16.15 18.87
CA PHE A 188 -8.99 -16.85 18.28
C PHE A 188 -9.18 -18.26 18.86
N GLU A 189 -8.28 -18.75 19.72
CA GLU A 189 -8.48 -20.02 20.42
C GLU A 189 -9.71 -19.96 21.33
N GLY A 190 -10.57 -20.98 21.23
CA GLY A 190 -11.81 -21.06 22.02
C GLY A 190 -12.98 -20.21 21.48
N VAL A 191 -12.78 -19.44 20.41
CA VAL A 191 -13.87 -18.72 19.73
C VAL A 191 -14.59 -19.67 18.78
N GLU A 192 -15.90 -19.86 18.96
CA GLU A 192 -16.71 -20.66 18.03
C GLU A 192 -17.42 -19.77 16.99
N ARG A 193 -17.90 -18.60 17.42
CA ARG A 193 -18.63 -17.62 16.61
C ARG A 193 -17.92 -16.26 16.58
N LEU A 194 -17.32 -15.93 15.46
CA LEU A 194 -16.59 -14.68 15.26
C LEU A 194 -17.37 -13.70 14.39
N VAL A 195 -17.47 -12.44 14.82
CA VAL A 195 -18.08 -11.35 14.04
C VAL A 195 -17.00 -10.40 13.53
N ASP A 196 -16.84 -10.29 12.22
CA ASP A 196 -15.97 -9.30 11.57
C ASP A 196 -16.80 -8.05 11.22
N VAL A 197 -16.58 -6.95 11.94
CA VAL A 197 -17.32 -5.69 11.78
C VAL A 197 -16.52 -4.76 10.86
N GLY A 198 -17.16 -4.33 9.76
CA GLY A 198 -16.48 -3.65 8.66
C GLY A 198 -15.68 -4.61 7.79
N GLY A 199 -16.11 -5.87 7.70
CA GLY A 199 -15.37 -6.95 7.04
C GLY A 199 -15.41 -6.91 5.51
N SER A 200 -16.15 -5.97 4.91
CA SER A 200 -16.24 -5.77 3.45
C SER A 200 -16.57 -7.06 2.69
N GLY A 201 -15.68 -7.53 1.80
CA GLY A 201 -15.83 -8.80 1.08
C GLY A 201 -15.68 -10.06 1.95
N GLY A 202 -15.27 -9.93 3.21
CA GLY A 202 -15.08 -11.05 4.15
C GLY A 202 -13.73 -11.78 4.01
N ASP A 203 -12.74 -11.17 3.33
CA ASP A 203 -11.44 -11.81 3.11
C ASP A 203 -10.69 -12.09 4.42
N CYS A 204 -10.73 -11.17 5.38
CA CYS A 204 -10.08 -11.37 6.69
C CYS A 204 -10.69 -12.58 7.40
N LEU A 205 -12.03 -12.64 7.45
CA LEU A 205 -12.76 -13.74 8.05
C LEU A 205 -12.48 -15.08 7.34
N ARG A 206 -12.42 -15.10 6.00
CA ARG A 206 -12.01 -16.29 5.23
C ARG A 206 -10.64 -16.80 5.69
N MET A 207 -9.66 -15.91 5.84
CA MET A 207 -8.32 -16.28 6.27
C MET A 207 -8.30 -16.81 7.71
N ILE A 208 -9.05 -16.19 8.62
CA ILE A 208 -9.17 -16.63 10.01
C ILE A 208 -9.75 -18.04 10.08
N LEU A 209 -10.87 -18.32 9.39
CA LEU A 209 -11.51 -19.63 9.38
C LEU A 209 -10.62 -20.73 8.77
N LEU A 210 -9.83 -20.40 7.74
CA LEU A 210 -8.86 -21.34 7.15
C LEU A 210 -7.73 -21.72 8.12
N LYS A 211 -7.27 -20.77 8.94
CA LYS A 211 -6.19 -20.98 9.91
C LYS A 211 -6.68 -21.61 11.22
N HIS A 212 -7.88 -21.24 11.67
CA HIS A 212 -8.47 -21.65 12.95
C HIS A 212 -9.80 -22.38 12.71
N PRO A 213 -9.76 -23.70 12.40
CA PRO A 213 -10.96 -24.51 12.18
C PRO A 213 -11.93 -24.57 13.38
N ASN A 214 -11.47 -24.17 14.57
CA ASN A 214 -12.29 -24.08 15.77
C ASN A 214 -13.35 -22.96 15.68
N VAL A 215 -13.10 -21.92 14.86
CA VAL A 215 -14.09 -20.89 14.55
C VAL A 215 -15.08 -21.48 13.55
N ARG A 216 -16.18 -22.05 14.06
CA ARG A 216 -17.19 -22.76 13.27
C ARG A 216 -18.11 -21.83 12.48
N GLN A 217 -18.33 -20.62 13.00
CA GLN A 217 -19.24 -19.66 12.39
C GLN A 217 -18.59 -18.28 12.30
N GLY A 218 -18.32 -17.84 11.07
CA GLY A 218 -17.99 -16.46 10.78
C GLY A 218 -19.24 -15.64 10.45
N ILE A 219 -19.35 -14.43 10.99
CA ILE A 219 -20.32 -13.43 10.56
C ILE A 219 -19.55 -12.24 9.99
N ASN A 220 -19.64 -12.03 8.68
CA ASN A 220 -19.14 -10.82 8.05
C ASN A 220 -20.24 -9.75 8.10
N PHE A 221 -19.99 -8.65 8.80
CA PHE A 221 -20.94 -7.57 9.02
C PHE A 221 -20.44 -6.26 8.41
N ASP A 222 -21.22 -5.71 7.47
CA ASP A 222 -20.94 -4.45 6.79
C ASP A 222 -22.25 -3.80 6.32
N LEU A 223 -22.19 -2.68 5.60
CA LEU A 223 -23.35 -2.03 5.01
C LEU A 223 -24.09 -3.00 4.04
N PRO A 224 -25.43 -2.95 3.98
CA PRO A 224 -26.22 -3.86 3.14
C PRO A 224 -25.74 -3.97 1.69
N GLU A 225 -25.40 -2.85 1.07
CA GLU A 225 -24.93 -2.76 -0.32
C GLU A 225 -23.51 -3.32 -0.54
N VAL A 226 -22.70 -3.38 0.51
CA VAL A 226 -21.35 -3.95 0.48
C VAL A 226 -21.45 -5.46 0.56
N VAL A 227 -22.15 -5.99 1.58
CA VAL A 227 -22.29 -7.44 1.77
C VAL A 227 -23.10 -8.11 0.66
N ALA A 228 -24.01 -7.39 0.00
CA ALA A 228 -24.75 -7.90 -1.16
C ALA A 228 -23.84 -8.24 -2.35
N LYS A 229 -22.63 -7.67 -2.42
CA LYS A 229 -21.63 -7.92 -3.46
C LYS A 229 -20.52 -8.86 -3.00
N ALA A 230 -20.58 -9.32 -1.74
CA ALA A 230 -19.54 -10.18 -1.19
C ALA A 230 -19.60 -11.59 -1.81
N PRO A 231 -18.45 -12.21 -2.09
CA PRO A 231 -18.41 -13.58 -2.60
C PRO A 231 -18.92 -14.56 -1.54
N GLN A 232 -19.50 -15.67 -1.98
CA GLN A 232 -19.85 -16.76 -1.05
C GLN A 232 -18.57 -17.38 -0.48
N ILE A 233 -18.45 -17.38 0.85
CA ILE A 233 -17.32 -17.95 1.58
C ILE A 233 -17.84 -19.06 2.49
N PRO A 234 -17.36 -20.31 2.35
CA PRO A 234 -17.75 -21.41 3.24
C PRO A 234 -17.54 -21.07 4.72
N GLY A 235 -18.55 -21.33 5.55
CA GLY A 235 -18.51 -21.03 6.99
C GLY A 235 -18.76 -19.57 7.37
N VAL A 236 -18.98 -18.68 6.39
CA VAL A 236 -19.26 -17.25 6.62
C VAL A 236 -20.70 -16.92 6.26
N THR A 237 -21.38 -16.21 7.15
CA THR A 237 -22.68 -15.58 6.91
C THR A 237 -22.50 -14.08 6.74
N HIS A 238 -22.97 -13.54 5.62
CA HIS A 238 -22.97 -12.10 5.36
C HIS A 238 -24.22 -11.44 5.93
N VAL A 239 -24.03 -10.41 6.77
CA VAL A 239 -25.12 -9.69 7.43
C VAL A 239 -24.98 -8.20 7.16
N GLY A 240 -26.00 -7.62 6.54
CA GLY A 240 -26.06 -6.19 6.25
C GLY A 240 -26.62 -5.41 7.43
N GLY A 241 -26.00 -4.29 7.80
CA GLY A 241 -26.52 -3.40 8.82
C GLY A 241 -25.67 -2.16 9.04
N ASP A 242 -25.91 -1.51 10.17
CA ASP A 242 -25.21 -0.29 10.58
C ASP A 242 -24.58 -0.52 11.96
N MET A 243 -23.24 -0.53 12.02
CA MET A 243 -22.49 -0.81 13.24
C MET A 243 -22.72 0.23 14.34
N PHE A 244 -23.16 1.45 13.99
CA PHE A 244 -23.48 2.49 14.96
C PHE A 244 -24.85 2.26 15.63
N LYS A 245 -25.67 1.37 15.07
CA LYS A 245 -26.98 0.99 15.64
C LYS A 245 -26.91 -0.33 16.38
N SER A 246 -26.38 -1.36 15.73
CA SER A 246 -26.28 -2.70 16.31
C SER A 246 -25.29 -3.56 15.55
N ILE A 247 -24.61 -4.44 16.26
CA ILE A 247 -23.74 -5.47 15.68
C ILE A 247 -24.30 -6.87 16.01
N PRO A 248 -24.10 -7.88 15.14
CA PRO A 248 -24.48 -9.25 15.44
C PRO A 248 -23.81 -9.79 16.71
N ARG A 249 -24.48 -10.72 17.39
CA ARG A 249 -23.90 -11.41 18.55
C ARG A 249 -22.91 -12.49 18.09
N GLY A 250 -21.79 -12.60 18.79
CA GLY A 250 -20.81 -13.67 18.69
C GLY A 250 -19.96 -13.74 19.96
N ASP A 251 -19.09 -14.74 20.04
CA ASP A 251 -18.19 -14.95 21.18
C ASP A 251 -17.05 -13.92 21.19
N ALA A 252 -16.67 -13.47 19.99
CA ALA A 252 -15.68 -12.42 19.78
C ALA A 252 -16.06 -11.50 18.62
N ILE A 253 -15.56 -10.27 18.68
CA ILE A 253 -15.66 -9.26 17.62
C ILE A 253 -14.26 -8.97 17.11
N PHE A 254 -14.07 -9.09 15.81
CA PHE A 254 -12.88 -8.67 15.10
C PHE A 254 -13.19 -7.36 14.35
N MET A 255 -12.28 -6.40 14.47
CA MET A 255 -12.33 -5.14 13.74
C MET A 255 -10.94 -4.80 13.24
N LYS A 256 -10.77 -4.88 11.92
CA LYS A 256 -9.56 -4.38 11.28
C LYS A 256 -9.68 -2.88 11.05
N ALA A 257 -9.25 -2.09 12.02
CA ALA A 257 -9.22 -0.64 11.89
C ALA A 257 -7.88 -0.16 11.29
N TRP A 258 -7.96 0.75 10.33
CA TRP A 258 -6.82 1.60 9.97
C TRP A 258 -6.81 2.79 10.94
N ARG A 259 -5.77 2.94 11.76
CA ARG A 259 -5.53 4.23 12.42
C ARG A 259 -4.79 5.12 11.42
N PRO A 260 -5.38 6.23 10.96
CA PRO A 260 -4.58 7.31 10.42
C PRO A 260 -3.61 7.72 11.54
N PHE A 261 -2.33 7.86 11.23
CA PHE A 261 -1.39 8.49 12.14
C PHE A 261 -1.94 9.89 12.45
N TYR A 262 -2.26 10.13 13.72
CA TYR A 262 -2.62 11.46 14.26
C TYR A 262 -1.38 12.35 14.28
#